data_AF-A0A0M4GDL4-F1
#
_entry.id   AF-A0A0M4GDL4-F1
#
_cell.length_a   1.000
_cell.length_b   1.000
_cell.length_c   1.000
_cell.angle_alpha   90.00
_cell.angle_beta   90.00
_cell.angle_gamma   90.00
#
_symmetry.space_group_name_H-M   'P 1'
#
loop_
_entity.id
_entity.type
_entity.pdbx_description
1 polymer ?
#
loop_
_entity_poly.entity_id
_entity_poly.type
_entity_poly.pdbx_seq_one_letter_code
_entity_poly.pdbx_strand_id
1 'polypeptide(L)'
;MSKGLNIFLFIISVMWVLHTFSKNFMIDPNFERFLSRKDFPIQNEGLWILMIRIHIVLALIALLTGPVALIKRIRVKRLPVHRWFGRIYVLSIILNYIPGLYVSLFATGGLLSTAGFFILNTLWLCTTLIGYRAIRKKRMIPHSQWMLRSFFLSFANMTIYIIVAIFHNALNFPYAYSYTMASWMCWILNLLLAEMIIKKNLNVKRAAH
;
A
#
# COMPACT_ATOMS: atom_id res chain seq x y z
N MET A 1 -8.38 -15.36 -9.45
CA MET A 1 -9.25 -14.50 -8.62
C MET A 1 -10.66 -14.56 -9.18
N SER A 2 -11.64 -14.84 -8.32
CA SER A 2 -13.07 -14.85 -8.68
C SER A 2 -13.54 -13.44 -9.04
N LYS A 3 -14.68 -13.33 -9.75
CA LYS A 3 -15.28 -12.03 -10.07
C LYS A 3 -15.62 -11.26 -8.78
N GLY A 4 -16.21 -11.93 -7.78
CA GLY A 4 -16.56 -11.33 -6.50
C GLY A 4 -15.36 -10.72 -5.76
N LEU A 5 -14.24 -11.44 -5.69
CA LEU A 5 -13.03 -10.91 -5.04
C LEU A 5 -12.50 -9.65 -5.75
N ASN A 6 -12.53 -9.59 -7.08
CA ASN A 6 -12.08 -8.39 -7.79
C ASN A 6 -12.99 -7.18 -7.52
N ILE A 7 -14.31 -7.40 -7.46
CA ILE A 7 -15.29 -6.35 -7.16
C ILE A 7 -15.08 -5.84 -5.74
N PHE A 8 -14.94 -6.76 -4.77
CA PHE A 8 -14.64 -6.41 -3.39
C PHE A 8 -13.34 -5.58 -3.28
N LEU A 9 -12.25 -6.02 -3.90
CA LEU A 9 -10.98 -5.28 -3.88
C LEU A 9 -11.07 -3.91 -4.55
N PHE A 10 -11.88 -3.77 -5.61
CA PHE A 10 -12.12 -2.47 -6.23
C PHE A 10 -12.89 -1.53 -5.30
N ILE A 11 -14.01 -2.00 -4.73
CA ILE A 11 -14.84 -1.22 -3.81
C ILE A 11 -14.04 -0.77 -2.60
N ILE A 12 -13.33 -1.69 -1.95
CA ILE A 12 -12.55 -1.36 -0.74
C ILE A 12 -11.39 -0.40 -1.05
N SER A 13 -10.79 -0.49 -2.24
CA SER A 13 -9.77 0.50 -2.68
C SER A 13 -10.38 1.88 -2.83
N VAL A 14 -11.54 2.00 -3.50
CA VAL A 14 -12.23 3.29 -3.69
C VAL A 14 -12.67 3.87 -2.36
N MET A 15 -13.29 3.06 -1.48
CA MET A 15 -13.69 3.49 -0.14
C MET A 15 -12.50 4.00 0.67
N TRP A 16 -11.38 3.27 0.67
CA TRP A 16 -10.20 3.66 1.43
C TRP A 16 -9.53 4.93 0.86
N VAL A 17 -9.57 5.10 -0.46
CA VAL A 17 -9.08 6.31 -1.13
C VAL A 17 -9.91 7.52 -0.72
N LEU A 18 -11.24 7.41 -0.76
CA LEU A 18 -12.14 8.49 -0.36
C LEU A 18 -11.95 8.86 1.13
N HIS A 19 -11.85 7.85 2.00
CA HIS A 19 -11.56 8.05 3.42
C HIS A 19 -10.22 8.78 3.63
N THR A 20 -9.15 8.30 3.00
CA THR A 20 -7.81 8.89 3.14
C THR A 20 -7.74 10.29 2.55
N PHE A 21 -8.37 10.53 1.41
CA PHE A 21 -8.44 11.85 0.79
C PHE A 21 -9.18 12.86 1.69
N SER A 22 -10.39 12.51 2.12
CA SER A 22 -11.20 13.37 3.00
C SER A 22 -10.46 13.71 4.29
N LYS A 23 -9.88 12.70 4.95
CA LYS A 23 -9.17 12.89 6.21
C LYS A 23 -7.98 13.85 6.08
N ASN A 24 -7.16 13.73 5.04
CA ASN A 24 -5.88 14.44 4.94
C ASN A 24 -5.94 15.75 4.12
N PHE A 25 -6.99 15.98 3.33
CA PHE A 25 -7.11 17.18 2.49
C PHE A 25 -8.33 18.04 2.80
N MET A 26 -9.35 17.51 3.49
CA MET A 26 -10.56 18.27 3.85
C MET A 26 -10.65 18.51 5.35
N ILE A 27 -10.44 17.47 6.17
CA ILE A 27 -10.63 17.54 7.63
C ILE A 27 -9.41 18.14 8.33
N ASP A 28 -8.20 17.73 7.93
CA ASP A 28 -6.95 18.18 8.54
C ASP A 28 -5.88 18.48 7.46
N PRO A 29 -6.08 19.52 6.63
CA PRO A 29 -5.19 19.82 5.50
C PRO A 29 -3.78 20.24 5.91
N ASN A 30 -3.62 20.71 7.15
CA ASN A 30 -2.34 21.12 7.74
C ASN A 30 -1.68 20.03 8.58
N PHE A 31 -2.32 18.86 8.71
CA PHE A 31 -1.83 17.73 9.51
C PHE A 31 -1.64 18.06 11.00
N GLU A 32 -2.40 19.00 11.55
CA GLU A 32 -2.28 19.48 12.94
C GLU A 32 -2.45 18.32 13.94
N ARG A 33 -3.42 17.42 13.71
CA ARG A 33 -3.65 16.27 14.60
C ARG A 33 -2.54 15.23 14.52
N PHE A 34 -1.80 15.20 13.42
CA PHE A 34 -0.68 14.28 13.25
C PHE A 34 0.59 14.87 13.86
N LEU A 35 0.83 16.17 13.64
CA LEU A 35 1.96 16.90 14.19
C LEU A 35 1.89 16.98 15.72
N SER A 36 0.69 17.10 16.30
CA SER A 36 0.51 17.09 17.76
C SER A 36 0.87 15.76 18.45
N ARG A 37 1.04 14.67 17.67
CA ARG A 37 1.44 13.35 18.17
C ARG A 37 2.94 13.06 17.99
N LYS A 38 3.73 14.07 17.61
CA LYS A 38 5.17 13.92 17.43
C LYS A 38 5.90 14.16 18.74
N ASP A 39 6.82 13.25 19.05
CA ASP A 39 7.69 13.36 20.23
C ASP A 39 8.76 14.46 20.05
N PHE A 40 9.03 14.88 18.80
CA PHE A 40 10.04 15.88 18.46
C PHE A 40 9.53 16.86 17.38
N PRO A 41 9.89 18.15 17.48
CA PRO A 41 9.51 19.14 16.48
C PRO A 41 10.19 18.85 15.13
N ILE A 42 9.44 18.99 14.05
CA ILE A 42 9.95 18.80 12.69
C ILE A 42 10.65 20.10 12.27
N GLN A 43 11.98 20.05 12.11
CA GLN A 43 12.80 21.24 11.83
C GLN A 43 12.35 22.03 10.59
N ASN A 44 11.86 21.34 9.56
CA ASN A 44 11.30 21.96 8.35
C ASN A 44 9.90 21.40 8.08
N GLU A 45 8.91 21.95 8.77
CA GLU A 45 7.51 21.53 8.64
C GLU A 45 7.00 21.68 7.20
N GLY A 46 7.39 22.73 6.48
CA GLY A 46 6.98 22.96 5.09
C GLY A 46 7.43 21.83 4.15
N LEU A 47 8.71 21.42 4.25
CA LEU A 47 9.23 20.30 3.48
C LEU A 47 8.53 18.98 3.87
N TRP A 48 8.28 18.78 5.16
CA TRP A 48 7.59 17.57 5.62
C TRP A 48 6.15 17.49 5.11
N ILE A 49 5.38 18.59 5.20
CA ILE A 49 4.02 18.70 4.67
C ILE A 49 4.00 18.44 3.16
N LEU A 50 4.98 18.98 2.41
CA LEU A 50 5.11 18.71 0.98
C LEU A 50 5.33 17.21 0.72
N MET A 51 6.28 16.59 1.42
CA MET A 51 6.63 15.17 1.23
C MET A 51 5.48 14.23 1.59
N ILE A 52 4.77 14.47 2.70
CA ILE A 52 3.60 13.65 3.07
C ILE A 52 2.46 13.81 2.07
N ARG A 53 2.22 15.02 1.54
CA ARG A 53 1.18 15.24 0.51
C ARG A 53 1.52 14.49 -0.78
N ILE A 54 2.76 14.62 -1.26
CA ILE A 54 3.23 13.86 -2.43
C ILE A 54 3.08 12.35 -2.16
N HIS A 55 3.47 11.90 -0.96
CA HIS A 55 3.37 10.50 -0.58
C HIS A 55 1.93 9.97 -0.65
N ILE A 56 1.00 10.69 -0.03
CA ILE A 56 -0.41 10.32 0.01
C ILE A 56 -0.97 10.29 -1.42
N VAL A 57 -0.79 11.35 -2.21
CA VAL A 57 -1.33 11.42 -3.58
C VAL A 57 -0.84 10.25 -4.43
N LEU A 58 0.46 9.95 -4.40
CA LEU A 58 1.03 8.84 -5.16
C LEU A 58 0.53 7.47 -4.66
N ALA A 59 0.35 7.31 -3.35
CA ALA A 59 -0.23 6.10 -2.76
C ALA A 59 -1.71 5.92 -3.17
N LEU A 60 -2.50 7.00 -3.21
CA LEU A 60 -3.89 6.96 -3.68
C LEU A 60 -3.97 6.56 -5.15
N ILE A 61 -3.09 7.11 -6.00
CA ILE A 61 -3.00 6.74 -7.42
C ILE A 61 -2.67 5.26 -7.58
N ALA A 62 -1.71 4.74 -6.81
CA ALA A 62 -1.38 3.31 -6.82
C ALA A 62 -2.58 2.45 -6.40
N LEU A 63 -3.27 2.82 -5.32
CA LEU A 63 -4.41 2.06 -4.80
C LEU A 63 -5.62 2.08 -5.74
N LEU A 64 -5.88 3.17 -6.46
CA LEU A 64 -6.94 3.25 -7.47
C LEU A 64 -6.62 2.46 -8.74
N THR A 65 -5.36 2.52 -9.20
CA THR A 65 -4.97 1.92 -10.48
C THR A 65 -4.70 0.42 -10.38
N GLY A 66 -4.27 -0.06 -9.21
CA GLY A 66 -3.93 -1.46 -8.93
C GLY A 66 -5.06 -2.46 -9.24
N PRO A 67 -6.28 -2.29 -8.71
CA PRO A 67 -7.38 -3.23 -8.93
C PRO A 67 -7.76 -3.32 -10.41
N VAL A 68 -7.81 -2.17 -11.11
CA VAL A 68 -8.12 -2.09 -12.54
C VAL A 68 -7.10 -2.89 -13.35
N ALA A 69 -5.81 -2.77 -13.03
CA ALA A 69 -4.75 -3.52 -13.68
C ALA A 69 -4.79 -5.03 -13.36
N LEU A 70 -5.29 -5.44 -12.18
CA LEU A 70 -5.36 -6.85 -11.75
C LEU A 70 -6.57 -7.63 -12.28
N ILE A 71 -7.66 -6.96 -12.67
CA ILE A 71 -8.87 -7.62 -13.17
C ILE A 71 -8.55 -8.47 -14.40
N LYS A 72 -8.75 -9.80 -14.28
CA LYS A 72 -8.46 -10.77 -15.36
C LYS A 72 -9.16 -10.40 -16.68
N ARG A 73 -10.41 -9.93 -16.62
CA ARG A 73 -11.18 -9.53 -17.82
C ARG A 73 -10.52 -8.37 -18.55
N ILE A 74 -10.04 -7.34 -17.84
CA ILE A 74 -9.36 -6.18 -18.44
C ILE A 74 -8.03 -6.62 -19.03
N ARG A 75 -7.25 -7.41 -18.28
CA ARG A 75 -5.95 -7.94 -18.73
C ARG A 75 -6.01 -8.78 -20.02
N VAL A 76 -7.12 -9.49 -20.26
CA VAL A 76 -7.28 -10.34 -21.46
C VAL A 76 -8.03 -9.61 -22.58
N LYS A 77 -9.14 -8.92 -22.28
CA LYS A 77 -10.02 -8.32 -23.30
C LYS A 77 -9.68 -6.86 -23.65
N ARG A 78 -8.96 -6.14 -22.78
CA ARG A 78 -8.64 -4.71 -22.94
C ARG A 78 -7.18 -4.46 -22.58
N LEU A 79 -6.27 -5.09 -23.32
CA LEU A 79 -4.83 -5.04 -23.05
C LEU A 79 -4.24 -3.61 -23.01
N PRO A 80 -4.64 -2.66 -23.87
CA PRO A 80 -4.16 -1.28 -23.76
C PRO A 80 -4.50 -0.63 -22.42
N VAL A 81 -5.71 -0.88 -21.89
CA VAL A 81 -6.16 -0.37 -20.59
C VAL A 81 -5.29 -0.94 -19.47
N HIS A 82 -5.08 -2.27 -19.46
CA HIS A 82 -4.19 -2.91 -18.49
C HIS A 82 -2.77 -2.31 -18.53
N ARG A 83 -2.23 -2.04 -19.73
CA ARG A 83 -0.90 -1.45 -19.89
C ARG A 83 -0.82 -0.03 -19.34
N TRP A 84 -1.80 0.83 -19.64
CA TRP A 84 -1.82 2.22 -19.14
C TRP A 84 -1.94 2.27 -17.62
N PHE A 85 -2.94 1.59 -17.06
CA PHE A 85 -3.12 1.53 -15.61
C PHE A 85 -1.93 0.89 -14.90
N GLY A 86 -1.35 -0.17 -15.48
CA GLY A 86 -0.14 -0.80 -14.95
C GLY A 86 1.09 0.11 -14.98
N ARG A 87 1.23 0.96 -16.01
CA ARG A 87 2.33 1.96 -16.06
C ARG A 87 2.15 3.04 -15.02
N ILE A 88 0.94 3.60 -14.89
CA ILE A 88 0.63 4.61 -13.88
C ILE A 88 0.90 4.05 -12.48
N TYR A 89 0.43 2.83 -12.20
CA TYR A 89 0.67 2.11 -10.95
C TYR A 89 2.17 1.95 -10.64
N VAL A 90 2.97 1.50 -11.61
CA VAL A 90 4.41 1.28 -11.39
C VAL A 90 5.13 2.62 -11.18
N LEU A 91 4.82 3.64 -12.00
CA LEU A 91 5.43 4.96 -11.89
C LEU A 91 5.09 5.64 -10.56
N SER A 92 3.83 5.54 -10.11
CA SER A 92 3.44 6.14 -8.83
C SER A 92 4.24 5.54 -7.67
N ILE A 93 4.49 4.23 -7.67
CA ILE A 93 5.28 3.56 -6.62
C ILE A 93 6.75 3.96 -6.66
N ILE A 94 7.34 4.03 -7.86
CA ILE A 94 8.74 4.46 -8.03
C ILE A 94 8.93 5.88 -7.50
N LEU A 95 8.05 6.81 -7.90
CA LEU A 95 8.08 8.19 -7.44
C LEU A 95 7.79 8.31 -5.94
N ASN A 96 6.97 7.41 -5.39
CA ASN A 96 6.60 7.45 -3.98
C ASN A 96 7.70 6.97 -3.02
N TYR A 97 8.76 6.33 -3.54
CA TYR A 97 9.79 5.76 -2.69
C TYR A 97 10.53 6.82 -1.86
N ILE A 98 10.92 7.94 -2.47
CA ILE A 98 11.65 9.01 -1.77
C ILE A 98 10.77 9.72 -0.74
N PRO A 99 9.56 10.22 -1.08
CA PRO A 99 8.66 10.82 -0.09
C PRO A 99 8.30 9.85 1.04
N GLY A 100 8.07 8.57 0.72
CA GLY A 100 7.75 7.55 1.73
C GLY A 100 8.89 7.31 2.72
N LEU A 101 10.13 7.18 2.23
CA LEU A 101 11.30 7.07 3.10
C LEU A 101 11.51 8.32 3.95
N TYR A 102 11.42 9.51 3.34
CA TYR A 102 11.58 10.76 4.06
C TYR A 102 10.58 10.89 5.22
N VAL A 103 9.30 10.67 4.97
CA VAL A 103 8.25 10.74 6.00
C VAL A 103 8.48 9.72 7.11
N SER A 104 8.96 8.53 6.78
CA SER A 104 9.20 7.48 7.78
C SER A 104 10.31 7.79 8.79
N LEU A 105 11.26 8.67 8.47
CA LEU A 105 12.27 9.16 9.43
C LEU A 105 11.64 9.88 10.63
N PHE A 106 10.42 10.38 10.44
CA PHE A 106 9.66 11.10 11.46
C PHE A 106 8.53 10.23 12.02
N ALA A 107 8.61 8.90 11.91
CA ALA A 107 7.56 8.02 12.42
C ALA A 107 7.43 8.11 13.95
N THR A 108 6.20 8.19 14.44
CA THR A 108 5.92 8.10 15.89
C THR A 108 6.35 6.72 16.40
N GLY A 109 6.87 6.61 17.62
CA GLY A 109 7.46 5.35 18.12
C GLY A 109 8.93 5.13 17.71
N GLY A 110 9.58 6.16 17.17
CA GLY A 110 11.03 6.25 17.04
C GLY A 110 11.64 5.31 16.00
N LEU A 111 12.87 4.85 16.27
CA LEU A 111 13.69 4.06 15.34
C LEU A 111 13.02 2.74 14.93
N LEU A 112 12.30 2.10 15.84
CA LEU A 112 11.67 0.80 15.57
C LEU A 112 10.51 0.94 14.56
N SER A 113 9.72 2.00 14.67
CA SER A 113 8.68 2.32 13.68
C SER A 113 9.31 2.74 12.35
N THR A 114 10.34 3.58 12.39
CA THR A 114 11.09 4.03 11.22
C THR A 114 11.61 2.85 10.39
N ALA A 115 12.26 1.89 11.05
CA ALA A 115 12.77 0.67 10.41
C ALA A 115 11.64 -0.16 9.75
N GLY A 116 10.51 -0.33 10.44
CA GLY A 116 9.34 -1.03 9.90
C GLY A 116 8.81 -0.38 8.61
N PHE A 117 8.72 0.94 8.57
CA PHE A 117 8.30 1.68 7.37
C PHE A 117 9.34 1.69 6.25
N PHE A 118 10.63 1.70 6.58
CA PHE A 118 11.71 1.56 5.59
C PHE A 118 11.63 0.21 4.88
N ILE A 119 11.44 -0.86 5.66
CA ILE A 119 11.26 -2.22 5.13
C ILE A 119 10.00 -2.28 4.27
N LEU A 120 8.86 -1.75 4.74
CA LEU A 120 7.63 -1.69 3.95
C LEU A 120 7.83 -0.98 2.60
N ASN A 121 8.41 0.23 2.60
CA ASN A 121 8.66 1.00 1.38
C ASN A 121 9.56 0.23 0.40
N THR A 122 10.60 -0.40 0.93
CA THR A 122 11.55 -1.19 0.13
C THR A 122 10.89 -2.45 -0.43
N LEU A 123 10.10 -3.17 0.37
CA LEU A 123 9.32 -4.33 -0.10
C LEU A 123 8.33 -3.94 -1.19
N TRP A 124 7.63 -2.81 -1.03
CA TRP A 124 6.67 -2.34 -2.00
C TRP A 124 7.32 -1.95 -3.33
N LEU A 125 8.45 -1.25 -3.29
CA LEU A 125 9.24 -0.96 -4.49
C LEU A 125 9.78 -2.25 -5.13
N CYS A 126 10.43 -3.12 -4.35
CA CYS A 126 11.05 -4.35 -4.85
C CYS A 126 10.03 -5.28 -5.50
N THR A 127 8.90 -5.55 -4.85
CA THR A 127 7.83 -6.39 -5.42
C THR A 127 7.31 -5.82 -6.74
N THR A 128 7.15 -4.49 -6.82
CA THR A 128 6.72 -3.79 -8.04
C THR A 128 7.74 -3.92 -9.16
N LEU A 129 9.02 -3.66 -8.88
CA LEU A 129 10.09 -3.73 -9.88
C LEU A 129 10.33 -5.15 -10.36
N ILE A 130 10.27 -6.16 -9.47
CA ILE A 130 10.38 -7.57 -9.87
C ILE A 130 9.20 -7.95 -10.77
N GLY A 131 7.98 -7.55 -10.41
CA GLY A 131 6.79 -7.76 -11.25
C GLY A 131 6.91 -7.10 -12.62
N TYR A 132 7.41 -5.86 -12.67
CA TYR A 132 7.64 -5.15 -13.93
C TYR A 132 8.75 -5.80 -14.78
N ARG A 133 9.87 -6.19 -14.16
CA ARG A 133 10.96 -6.90 -14.86
C ARG A 133 10.49 -8.24 -15.43
N ALA A 134 9.63 -8.96 -14.72
CA ALA A 134 9.07 -10.23 -15.20
C ALA A 134 8.26 -10.05 -16.50
N ILE A 135 7.43 -9.00 -16.62
CA ILE A 135 6.68 -8.75 -17.86
C ILE A 135 7.58 -8.29 -19.01
N ARG A 136 8.65 -7.53 -18.72
CA ARG A 136 9.67 -7.19 -19.74
C ARG A 136 10.37 -8.43 -20.29
N LYS A 137 10.56 -9.46 -19.45
CA LYS A 137 11.05 -10.79 -19.85
C LYS A 137 9.96 -11.72 -20.42
N LYS A 138 8.76 -11.20 -20.73
CA LYS A 138 7.59 -11.96 -21.21
C LYS A 138 7.12 -13.08 -20.27
N ARG A 139 7.47 -13.03 -18.97
CA ARG A 139 7.10 -14.03 -17.96
C ARG A 139 5.79 -13.63 -17.26
N MET A 140 4.66 -14.07 -17.82
CA MET A 140 3.31 -13.67 -17.39
C MET A 140 2.95 -14.16 -15.98
N ILE A 141 3.29 -15.40 -15.63
CA ILE A 141 2.94 -15.97 -14.31
C ILE A 141 3.71 -15.25 -13.19
N PRO A 142 5.06 -15.14 -13.24
CA PRO A 142 5.80 -14.36 -12.24
C PRO A 142 5.34 -12.91 -12.16
N HIS A 143 5.09 -12.25 -13.31
CA HIS A 143 4.56 -10.89 -13.32
C HIS A 143 3.27 -10.78 -12.50
N SER A 144 2.29 -11.64 -12.77
CA SER A 144 1.00 -11.57 -12.06
C SER A 144 1.13 -11.84 -10.56
N GLN A 145 2.06 -12.70 -10.13
CA GLN A 145 2.25 -13.03 -8.72
C GLN A 145 2.93 -11.88 -7.97
N TRP A 146 3.99 -11.30 -8.53
CA TRP A 146 4.70 -10.17 -7.93
C TRP A 146 3.86 -8.89 -7.91
N MET A 147 3.07 -8.63 -8.96
CA MET A 147 2.14 -7.49 -8.95
C MET A 147 1.03 -7.66 -7.91
N LEU A 148 0.60 -8.90 -7.60
CA LEU A 148 -0.37 -9.11 -6.54
C LEU A 148 0.22 -8.79 -5.16
N ARG A 149 1.45 -9.19 -4.89
CA ARG A 149 2.17 -8.84 -3.64
C ARG A 149 2.28 -7.32 -3.47
N SER A 150 2.74 -6.64 -4.53
CA SER A 150 2.83 -5.18 -4.55
C SER A 150 1.46 -4.52 -4.29
N PHE A 151 0.40 -5.04 -4.91
CA PHE A 151 -0.95 -4.49 -4.71
C PHE A 151 -1.43 -4.63 -3.26
N PHE A 152 -1.25 -5.79 -2.64
CA PHE A 152 -1.61 -5.97 -1.23
C PHE A 152 -0.80 -5.06 -0.29
N LEU A 153 0.48 -4.83 -0.58
CA LEU A 153 1.29 -3.87 0.18
C LEU A 153 0.76 -2.42 0.08
N SER A 154 0.02 -2.07 -0.99
CA SER A 154 -0.62 -0.76 -1.12
C SER A 154 -1.74 -0.54 -0.08
N PHE A 155 -2.26 -1.61 0.53
CA PHE A 155 -3.21 -1.54 1.65
C PHE A 155 -2.54 -1.34 3.02
N ALA A 156 -1.22 -1.19 3.09
CA ALA A 156 -0.52 -1.06 4.39
C ALA A 156 -1.11 0.03 5.28
N ASN A 157 -1.46 1.20 4.73
CA ASN A 157 -2.12 2.26 5.50
C ASN A 157 -3.45 1.79 6.11
N MET A 158 -4.27 1.05 5.36
CA MET A 158 -5.52 0.47 5.89
C MET A 158 -5.24 -0.51 7.03
N THR A 159 -4.30 -1.43 6.83
CA THR A 159 -3.93 -2.42 7.83
C THR A 159 -3.38 -1.76 9.11
N ILE A 160 -2.60 -0.68 8.98
CA ILE A 160 -2.08 0.08 10.12
C ILE A 160 -3.23 0.66 10.95
N TYR A 161 -4.22 1.27 10.30
CA TYR A 161 -5.37 1.85 11.00
C TYR A 161 -6.20 0.80 11.73
N ILE A 162 -6.39 -0.38 11.12
CA ILE A 162 -7.10 -1.49 11.75
C ILE A 162 -6.34 -1.96 12.99
N ILE A 163 -5.02 -2.16 12.88
CA ILE A 163 -4.20 -2.62 14.01
C ILE A 163 -4.19 -1.57 15.13
N VAL A 164 -3.99 -0.30 14.80
CA VAL A 164 -4.05 0.78 15.79
C VAL A 164 -5.43 0.85 16.45
N ALA A 165 -6.52 0.70 15.70
CA ALA A 165 -7.86 0.69 16.29
C ALA A 165 -8.04 -0.47 17.29
N ILE A 166 -7.51 -1.66 16.98
CA ILE A 166 -7.57 -2.80 17.88
C ILE A 166 -6.71 -2.56 19.14
N PHE A 167 -5.42 -2.28 18.97
CA PHE A 167 -4.51 -2.20 20.13
C PHE A 167 -4.72 -0.93 20.95
N HIS A 168 -4.86 0.23 20.31
CA HIS A 168 -5.01 1.49 21.03
C HIS A 168 -6.44 1.70 21.54
N ASN A 169 -7.44 1.56 20.67
CA ASN A 169 -8.81 1.96 21.04
C ASN A 169 -9.57 0.84 21.78
N ALA A 170 -9.37 -0.44 21.42
CA ALA A 170 -10.09 -1.54 22.04
C ALA A 170 -9.34 -2.14 23.24
N LEU A 171 -8.01 -2.24 23.16
CA LEU A 171 -7.17 -2.83 24.22
C LEU A 171 -6.46 -1.79 25.12
N ASN A 172 -6.64 -0.49 24.86
CA ASN A 172 -6.07 0.61 25.63
C ASN A 172 -4.53 0.64 25.71
N PHE A 173 -3.83 0.12 24.71
CA PHE A 173 -2.37 0.22 24.65
C PHE A 173 -1.94 1.65 24.30
N PRO A 174 -0.75 2.10 24.74
CA PRO A 174 -0.22 3.40 24.33
C PRO A 174 -0.17 3.53 22.79
N TYR A 175 -0.47 4.73 22.28
CA TYR A 175 -0.53 4.96 20.83
C TYR A 175 0.80 4.65 20.13
N ALA A 176 1.93 5.10 20.70
CA ALA A 176 3.26 4.86 20.14
C ALA A 176 3.59 3.36 20.04
N TYR A 177 3.21 2.57 21.05
CA TYR A 177 3.39 1.12 21.04
C TYR A 177 2.52 0.45 19.98
N SER A 178 1.23 0.81 19.93
CA SER A 178 0.27 0.30 18.94
C SER A 178 0.69 0.62 17.50
N TYR A 179 1.17 1.84 17.27
CA TYR A 179 1.65 2.30 15.96
C TYR A 179 2.94 1.59 15.53
N THR A 180 3.83 1.33 16.49
CA THR A 180 5.05 0.53 16.25
C THR A 180 4.70 -0.90 15.89
N MET A 181 3.79 -1.57 16.60
CA MET A 181 3.33 -2.91 16.19
C MET A 181 2.72 -2.90 14.79
N ALA A 182 1.91 -1.88 14.49
CA ALA A 182 1.25 -1.72 13.20
C ALA A 182 2.24 -1.54 12.04
N SER A 183 3.36 -0.82 12.23
CA SER A 183 4.37 -0.62 11.19
C SER A 183 5.05 -1.92 10.74
N TRP A 184 5.09 -2.93 11.61
CA TRP A 184 5.64 -4.26 11.31
C TRP A 184 4.58 -5.23 10.78
N MET A 185 3.46 -5.33 11.49
CA MET A 185 2.41 -6.29 11.16
C MET A 185 1.73 -5.98 9.82
N CYS A 186 1.66 -4.72 9.40
CA CYS A 186 0.94 -4.34 8.18
C CYS A 186 1.46 -5.04 6.93
N TRP A 187 2.78 -5.06 6.70
CA TRP A 187 3.36 -5.70 5.51
C TRP A 187 3.39 -7.23 5.65
N ILE A 188 3.56 -7.77 6.85
CA ILE A 188 3.48 -9.22 7.10
C ILE A 188 2.09 -9.72 6.71
N LEU A 189 1.03 -9.14 7.29
CA LEU A 189 -0.34 -9.55 7.05
C LEU A 189 -0.74 -9.37 5.58
N ASN A 190 -0.36 -8.25 4.96
CA ASN A 190 -0.68 -8.00 3.55
C ASN A 190 0.03 -8.98 2.61
N LEU A 191 1.30 -9.32 2.86
CA LEU A 191 2.00 -10.34 2.07
C LEU A 191 1.42 -11.73 2.30
N LEU A 192 1.06 -12.09 3.54
CA LEU A 192 0.38 -13.36 3.84
C LEU A 192 -0.92 -13.50 3.05
N LEU A 193 -1.77 -12.46 3.03
CA LEU A 193 -2.99 -12.44 2.24
C LEU A 193 -2.71 -12.60 0.73
N ALA A 194 -1.68 -11.91 0.23
CA ALA A 194 -1.26 -12.07 -1.16
C ALA A 194 -0.84 -13.52 -1.48
N GLU A 195 -0.04 -14.14 -0.63
CA GLU A 195 0.41 -15.53 -0.79
C GLU A 195 -0.74 -16.53 -0.74
N MET A 196 -1.69 -16.35 0.19
CA MET A 196 -2.89 -17.20 0.27
C MET A 196 -3.67 -17.17 -1.03
N ILE A 197 -3.85 -15.99 -1.63
CA ILE A 197 -4.54 -15.84 -2.91
C ILE A 197 -3.73 -16.42 -4.06
N ILE A 198 -2.40 -16.26 -4.07
CA ILE A 198 -1.52 -16.86 -5.08
C ILE A 198 -1.61 -18.39 -5.03
N LYS A 199 -1.45 -19.00 -3.85
CA LYS A 199 -1.54 -20.45 -3.65
C LYS A 199 -2.90 -20.99 -4.05
N LYS A 200 -3.99 -20.34 -3.64
CA LYS A 200 -5.36 -20.72 -4.05
C LYS A 200 -5.51 -20.71 -5.58
N ASN A 201 -4.99 -19.69 -6.27
CA ASN A 201 -5.06 -19.62 -7.73
C ASN A 201 -4.22 -20.70 -8.44
N LEU A 202 -3.12 -21.15 -7.83
CA LEU A 202 -2.29 -22.24 -8.36
C LEU A 202 -2.99 -23.60 -8.19
N ASN A 203 -3.57 -23.86 -7.02
CA ASN A 203 -4.27 -25.12 -6.74
C ASN A 203 -5.50 -25.32 -7.64
N VAL A 204 -6.27 -24.26 -7.90
CA VAL A 204 -7.42 -24.33 -8.83
C VAL A 204 -6.98 -24.68 -10.25
N LYS A 205 -5.80 -24.24 -10.70
CA LYS A 205 -5.28 -24.64 -12.01
C LYS A 205 -4.84 -26.10 -12.05
N ARG A 206 -4.23 -26.60 -10.97
CA ARG A 206 -3.80 -28.00 -10.89
C ARG A 206 -4.99 -28.96 -10.86
N ALA A 207 -6.08 -28.61 -10.19
CA ALA A 207 -7.28 -29.44 -10.14
C ALA A 207 -8.13 -29.42 -11.43
N ALA A 208 -7.81 -28.54 -12.38
CA ALA A 208 -8.51 -28.41 -13.67
C ALA A 208 -7.74 -29.07 -14.82
N HIS A 209 -6.60 -29.71 -14.53
CA HIS A 209 -5.77 -30.52 -15.42
C HIS A 209 -5.72 -31.93 -14.86
#